data_AF-A0A0N0PDY2-F1
#
_entry.id   AF-A0A0N0PDY2-F1
#
_cell.length_a   1.000
_cell.length_b   1.000
_cell.length_c   1.000
_cell.angle_alpha   90.00
_cell.angle_beta   90.00
_cell.angle_gamma   90.00
#
_symmetry.space_group_name_H-M   'P 1'
#
loop_
_entity.id
_entity.type
_entity.pdbx_description
1 polymer ?
#
loop_
_entity_poly.entity_id
_entity_poly.type
_entity_poly.pdbx_seq_one_letter_code
_entity_poly.pdbx_strand_id
1 'polypeptide(L)'
;MSSISSALHEADKAIKENVKKQREEMMPILKDLIERVQLFSWALQQNFIDTFCNFTPTKSLEELNYKNRKSNILADYNKLLEDVKLVYEKSATLNEEFSTSVKKLENAMKVFNNLCIVVEGKQILDKASHEFGRYNYIDAMVSVKDLRKQLASLKFEGNAGKALSKLNDQAENQLAMYAAQLSIEWEDIFNWEEKKKSTKLPEEYSRQLVMYIRDIAVMYQCLIPKKFRVNLECCPLDIALFFNNCFYLAHSLIGPPWKNILPSFLADLLTTVLLECIQDLRVVGLEKISIYLQTQRNVIVRKIEETELPWTHDSYQTFDAAIKSSLSLMEDLKSSWFNVLPIRMYELSMCTLAQALCQAMLDRIFADSKPISEELVYMLAVRFEDTMAEIKSLFDEEVELDNKINIWVKFSKMPQILKAQLLEITDLWRTDKLLLQCYACEEIRQIVKLRFPDDKYRLKILKEIQ
;
A
#
# COMPACT_ATOMS: atom_id res chain seq x y z
N MET A 1 36.06 58.26 29.68
CA MET A 1 35.47 57.38 28.64
C MET A 1 36.38 56.24 28.18
N SER A 2 37.73 56.28 28.32
CA SER A 2 38.60 55.17 27.86
C SER A 2 38.62 53.93 28.77
N SER A 3 38.39 54.06 30.07
CA SER A 3 38.44 52.94 31.03
C SER A 3 37.28 51.96 30.87
N ILE A 4 36.08 52.45 30.51
CA ILE A 4 34.88 51.63 30.28
C ILE A 4 35.00 50.85 28.96
N SER A 5 35.57 51.47 27.92
CA SER A 5 35.82 50.81 26.64
C SER A 5 36.88 49.71 26.75
N SER A 6 37.92 49.89 27.59
CA SER A 6 38.93 48.86 27.86
C SER A 6 38.34 47.67 28.63
N ALA A 7 37.52 47.92 29.66
CA ALA A 7 36.88 46.87 30.45
C ALA A 7 35.87 46.05 29.63
N LEU A 8 35.12 46.68 28.73
CA LEU A 8 34.23 45.99 27.78
C LEU A 8 35.01 45.12 26.79
N HIS A 9 36.14 45.62 26.29
CA HIS A 9 36.99 44.86 25.37
C HIS A 9 37.68 43.65 26.05
N GLU A 10 38.06 43.78 27.32
CA GLU A 10 38.61 42.65 28.11
C GLU A 10 37.53 41.60 28.43
N ALA A 11 36.31 42.05 28.77
CA ALA A 11 35.18 41.14 28.98
C ALA A 11 34.81 40.36 27.71
N ASP A 12 34.75 41.02 26.55
CA ASP A 12 34.49 40.36 25.26
C ASP A 12 35.59 39.36 24.87
N LYS A 13 36.85 39.66 25.20
CA LYS A 13 37.98 38.75 24.96
C LYS A 13 37.91 37.51 25.86
N ALA A 14 37.60 37.69 27.14
CA ALA A 14 37.42 36.59 28.09
C ALA A 14 36.24 35.68 27.72
N ILE A 15 35.13 36.25 27.24
CA ILE A 15 33.97 35.49 26.74
C ILE A 15 34.36 34.64 25.52
N LYS A 16 35.09 35.22 24.56
CA LYS A 16 35.55 34.51 23.35
C LYS A 16 36.53 33.37 23.67
N GLU A 17 37.45 33.57 24.61
CA GLU A 17 38.40 32.54 25.06
C GLU A 17 37.69 31.40 25.81
N ASN A 18 36.72 31.74 26.66
CA ASN A 18 35.91 30.74 27.37
C ASN A 18 35.05 29.89 26.41
N VAL A 19 34.40 30.51 25.41
CA VAL A 19 33.64 29.79 24.38
C VAL A 19 34.55 28.94 23.49
N LYS A 20 35.79 29.38 23.21
CA LYS A 20 36.77 28.58 22.48
C LYS A 20 37.16 27.32 23.27
N LYS A 21 37.45 27.46 24.56
CA LYS A 21 37.78 26.34 25.44
C LYS A 21 36.63 25.33 25.57
N GLN A 22 35.40 25.81 25.75
CA GLN A 22 34.21 24.96 25.80
C GLN A 22 34.03 24.15 24.50
N ARG A 23 34.28 24.76 23.33
CA ARG A 23 34.24 24.05 22.04
C ARG A 23 35.31 22.96 21.94
N GLU A 24 36.54 23.25 22.35
CA GLU A 24 37.65 22.28 22.33
C GLU A 24 37.37 21.08 23.26
N GLU A 25 36.71 21.31 24.40
CA GLU A 25 36.27 20.26 25.34
C GLU A 25 35.09 19.43 24.79
N MET A 26 34.19 20.02 24.01
CA MET A 26 33.02 19.33 23.42
C MET A 26 33.35 18.50 22.19
N MET A 27 34.35 18.89 21.40
CA MET A 27 34.74 18.19 20.16
C MET A 27 35.03 16.68 20.32
N PRO A 28 35.79 16.21 21.34
CA PRO A 28 35.99 14.78 21.54
C PRO A 28 34.69 14.05 21.92
N ILE A 29 33.82 14.66 22.72
CA ILE A 29 32.52 14.11 23.12
C ILE A 29 31.60 13.97 21.91
N LEU A 30 31.59 14.97 21.04
CA LEU A 30 30.84 14.97 19.79
C LEU A 30 31.29 13.85 18.86
N LYS A 31 32.61 13.67 18.67
CA LYS A 31 33.16 12.60 17.83
C LYS A 31 32.86 11.20 18.39
N ASP A 32 33.03 11.00 19.69
CA ASP A 32 32.67 9.75 20.37
C ASP A 32 31.19 9.39 20.16
N LEU A 33 30.29 10.37 20.36
CA LEU A 33 28.86 10.13 20.18
C LEU A 33 28.52 9.78 18.72
N ILE A 34 29.13 10.45 17.73
CA ILE A 34 28.95 10.14 16.31
C ILE A 34 29.35 8.67 16.03
N GLU A 35 30.52 8.25 16.51
CA GLU A 35 31.00 6.87 16.31
C GLU A 35 30.07 5.84 16.96
N ARG A 36 29.64 6.08 18.21
CA ARG A 36 28.71 5.20 18.91
C ARG A 36 27.37 5.08 18.18
N VAL A 37 26.83 6.20 17.69
CA VAL A 37 25.58 6.22 16.92
C VAL A 37 25.75 5.44 15.61
N GLN A 38 26.82 5.67 14.86
CA GLN A 38 27.06 5.01 13.58
C GLN A 38 27.27 3.50 13.72
N LEU A 39 28.08 3.07 14.68
CA LEU A 39 28.34 1.65 14.94
C LEU A 39 27.04 0.91 15.31
N PHE A 40 26.22 1.53 16.15
CA PHE A 40 24.97 0.91 16.57
C PHE A 40 23.92 0.92 15.46
N SER A 41 23.81 2.01 14.69
CA SER A 41 22.98 2.07 13.48
C SER A 41 23.36 0.98 12.49
N TRP A 42 24.65 0.72 12.26
CA TRP A 42 25.09 -0.36 11.38
C TRP A 42 24.61 -1.74 11.86
N ALA A 43 24.73 -2.01 13.16
CA ALA A 43 24.23 -3.26 13.74
C ALA A 43 22.71 -3.41 13.60
N LEU A 44 21.94 -2.33 13.81
CA LEU A 44 20.48 -2.32 13.64
C LEU A 44 20.07 -2.53 12.18
N GLN A 45 20.76 -1.87 11.24
CA GLN A 45 20.50 -2.01 9.81
C GLN A 45 20.76 -3.45 9.35
N GLN A 46 21.87 -4.05 9.78
CA GLN A 46 22.18 -5.43 9.45
C GLN A 46 21.14 -6.39 10.02
N ASN A 47 20.77 -6.23 11.30
CA ASN A 47 19.71 -7.01 11.94
C ASN A 47 18.37 -6.90 11.19
N PHE A 48 18.00 -5.70 10.76
CA PHE A 48 16.79 -5.44 10.01
C PHE A 48 16.79 -6.12 8.64
N ILE A 49 17.87 -5.97 7.87
CA ILE A 49 18.04 -6.63 6.57
C ILE A 49 18.02 -8.14 6.73
N ASP A 50 18.72 -8.68 7.71
CA ASP A 50 18.80 -10.12 7.93
C ASP A 50 17.44 -10.71 8.32
N THR A 51 16.64 -9.95 9.08
CA THR A 51 15.30 -10.36 9.48
C THR A 51 14.31 -10.40 8.31
N PHE A 52 14.28 -9.35 7.48
CA PHE A 52 13.24 -9.21 6.45
C PHE A 52 13.69 -9.60 5.04
N CYS A 53 14.97 -9.49 4.71
CA CYS A 53 15.51 -9.86 3.39
C CYS A 53 16.13 -11.24 3.36
N ASN A 54 17.07 -11.51 4.27
CA ASN A 54 17.89 -12.73 4.20
C ASN A 54 17.28 -13.91 4.98
N PHE A 55 16.30 -13.64 5.86
CA PHE A 55 15.64 -14.62 6.73
C PHE A 55 16.61 -15.46 7.56
N THR A 56 17.75 -14.87 7.93
CA THR A 56 18.77 -15.53 8.75
C THR A 56 18.45 -15.35 10.23
N PRO A 57 18.76 -16.33 11.10
CA PRO A 57 18.64 -16.14 12.55
C PRO A 57 19.47 -14.94 13.00
N THR A 58 18.80 -13.92 13.52
CA THR A 58 19.43 -12.70 14.03
C THR A 58 19.50 -12.71 15.54
N LYS A 59 20.48 -11.99 16.09
CA LYS A 59 20.50 -11.71 17.53
C LYS A 59 19.25 -10.95 17.93
N SER A 60 18.66 -11.31 19.06
CA SER A 60 17.52 -10.59 19.60
C SER A 60 17.90 -9.15 19.99
N LEU A 61 16.93 -8.25 20.09
CA LEU A 61 17.20 -6.89 20.57
C LEU A 61 17.71 -6.86 22.01
N GLU A 62 17.38 -7.87 22.80
CA GLU A 62 17.91 -8.05 24.15
C GLU A 62 19.39 -8.42 24.11
N GLU A 63 19.79 -9.32 23.19
CA GLU A 63 21.19 -9.69 22.96
C GLU A 63 22.02 -8.51 22.40
N LEU A 64 21.38 -7.57 21.69
CA LEU A 64 22.00 -6.32 21.26
C LEU A 64 22.06 -5.24 22.35
N ASN A 65 21.54 -5.52 23.55
CA ASN A 65 21.39 -4.57 24.64
C ASN A 65 20.68 -3.26 24.18
N TYR A 66 19.67 -3.43 23.32
CA TYR A 66 19.06 -2.36 22.55
C TYR A 66 18.53 -1.23 23.43
N LYS A 67 17.73 -1.57 24.45
CA LYS A 67 17.08 -0.59 25.33
C LYS A 67 18.09 0.32 26.04
N ASN A 68 19.14 -0.26 26.62
CA ASN A 68 20.16 0.51 27.34
C ASN A 68 21.00 1.37 26.38
N ARG A 69 21.40 0.82 25.22
CA ARG A 69 22.19 1.56 24.23
C ARG A 69 21.40 2.73 23.64
N LYS A 70 20.12 2.52 23.28
CA LYS A 70 19.22 3.58 22.82
C LYS A 70 19.05 4.67 23.88
N SER A 71 18.79 4.29 25.14
CA SER A 71 18.63 5.25 26.24
C SER A 71 19.89 6.09 26.46
N ASN A 72 21.07 5.47 26.46
CA ASN A 72 22.33 6.18 26.67
C ASN A 72 22.64 7.15 25.53
N ILE A 73 22.46 6.72 24.27
CA ILE A 73 22.66 7.58 23.09
C ILE A 73 21.71 8.79 23.14
N LEU A 74 20.43 8.59 23.48
CA LEU A 74 19.46 9.68 23.58
C LEU A 74 19.78 10.67 24.71
N ALA A 75 20.20 10.16 25.87
CA ALA A 75 20.58 11.01 27.00
C ALA A 75 21.81 11.86 26.67
N ASP A 76 22.84 11.25 26.08
CA ASP A 76 24.07 11.94 25.68
C ASP A 76 23.79 12.97 24.57
N TYR A 77 22.94 12.64 23.60
CA TYR A 77 22.54 13.54 22.52
C TYR A 77 21.79 14.78 23.03
N ASN A 78 20.81 14.58 23.94
CA ASN A 78 20.04 15.69 24.51
C ASN A 78 20.92 16.64 25.33
N LYS A 79 21.82 16.08 26.16
CA LYS A 79 22.79 16.86 26.92
C LYS A 79 23.70 17.66 26.00
N LEU A 80 24.23 17.02 24.95
CA LEU A 80 25.10 17.69 23.99
C LEU A 80 24.38 18.80 23.21
N LEU A 81 23.09 18.63 22.88
CA LEU A 81 22.29 19.67 22.25
C LEU A 81 22.09 20.90 23.14
N GLU A 82 21.88 20.71 24.44
CA GLU A 82 21.80 21.81 25.40
C GLU A 82 23.11 22.57 25.49
N ASP A 83 24.23 21.85 25.60
CA ASP A 83 25.58 22.43 25.63
C ASP A 83 25.88 23.19 24.33
N VAL A 84 25.47 22.65 23.17
CA VAL A 84 25.62 23.28 21.86
C VAL A 84 24.81 24.58 21.79
N LYS A 85 23.56 24.60 22.28
CA LYS A 85 22.72 25.81 22.33
C LYS A 85 23.35 26.92 23.17
N LEU A 86 23.89 26.57 24.34
CA LEU A 86 24.58 27.53 25.22
C LEU A 86 25.81 28.15 24.56
N VAL A 87 26.50 27.40 23.69
CA VAL A 87 27.62 27.90 22.89
C VAL A 87 27.16 28.81 21.75
N TYR A 88 26.02 28.50 21.12
CA TYR A 88 25.40 29.36 20.10
C TYR A 88 24.93 30.71 20.67
N GLU A 89 24.35 30.73 21.86
CA GLU A 89 23.89 31.97 22.52
C GLU A 89 25.05 32.89 22.92
N LYS A 90 26.22 32.32 23.22
CA LYS A 90 27.41 33.07 23.70
C LYS A 90 28.36 33.50 22.58
N SER A 91 28.13 33.11 21.31
CA SER A 91 29.02 33.49 20.21
C SER A 91 28.30 33.70 18.87
N ALA A 92 28.50 34.88 18.28
CA ALA A 92 27.92 35.25 16.98
C ALA A 92 28.64 34.63 15.76
N THR A 93 29.81 33.99 15.95
CA THR A 93 30.61 33.41 14.86
C THR A 93 31.05 31.98 15.20
N LEU A 94 30.54 31.02 14.43
CA LEU A 94 30.93 29.61 14.55
C LEU A 94 32.23 29.33 13.83
N ASN A 95 33.00 28.41 14.42
CA ASN A 95 34.02 27.67 13.69
C ASN A 95 33.32 26.67 12.74
N GLU A 96 33.69 26.70 11.47
CA GLU A 96 33.14 25.86 10.40
C GLU A 96 33.26 24.36 10.72
N GLU A 97 34.38 23.93 11.32
CA GLU A 97 34.64 22.53 11.68
C GLU A 97 33.64 22.01 12.75
N PHE A 98 33.32 22.85 13.73
CA PHE A 98 32.37 22.52 14.79
C PHE A 98 30.96 22.39 14.22
N SER A 99 30.54 23.35 13.38
CA SER A 99 29.23 23.32 12.71
C SER A 99 29.08 22.08 11.83
N THR A 100 30.10 21.71 11.05
CA THR A 100 30.08 20.50 10.21
C THR A 100 29.97 19.24 11.08
N SER A 101 30.63 19.18 12.23
CA SER A 101 30.56 18.03 13.14
C SER A 101 29.19 17.88 13.80
N VAL A 102 28.56 19.00 14.20
CA VAL A 102 27.18 19.00 14.71
C VAL A 102 26.20 18.50 13.64
N LYS A 103 26.32 18.98 12.40
CA LYS A 103 25.49 18.49 11.27
C LYS A 103 25.68 16.99 11.00
N LYS A 104 26.91 16.48 11.13
CA LYS A 104 27.19 15.04 11.01
C LYS A 104 26.47 14.22 12.08
N LEU A 105 26.47 14.71 13.32
CA LEU A 105 25.74 14.07 14.41
C LEU A 105 24.22 14.09 14.17
N GLU A 106 23.65 15.23 13.76
CA GLU A 106 22.22 15.34 13.44
C GLU A 106 21.82 14.34 12.34
N ASN A 107 22.63 14.22 11.28
CA ASN A 107 22.40 13.25 10.22
C ASN A 107 22.51 11.79 10.71
N ALA A 108 23.53 11.48 11.52
CA ALA A 108 23.70 10.15 12.11
C ALA A 108 22.52 9.79 13.02
N MET A 109 22.02 10.76 13.79
CA MET A 109 20.88 10.60 14.69
C MET A 109 19.58 10.41 13.92
N LYS A 110 19.40 11.08 12.78
CA LYS A 110 18.26 10.86 11.89
C LYS A 110 18.21 9.42 11.37
N VAL A 111 19.35 8.90 10.90
CA VAL A 111 19.46 7.50 10.45
C VAL A 111 19.18 6.54 11.60
N PHE A 112 19.74 6.80 12.78
CA PHE A 112 19.52 6.01 13.98
C PHE A 112 18.05 5.94 14.39
N ASN A 113 17.35 7.07 14.41
CA ASN A 113 15.93 7.13 14.75
C ASN A 113 15.08 6.35 13.73
N ASN A 114 15.37 6.49 12.43
CA ASN A 114 14.69 5.71 11.40
C ASN A 114 14.88 4.20 11.58
N LEU A 115 16.10 3.78 11.96
CA LEU A 115 16.40 2.37 12.23
C LEU A 115 15.72 1.86 13.50
N CYS A 116 15.59 2.70 14.53
CA CYS A 116 14.83 2.34 15.73
C CYS A 116 13.37 2.02 15.39
N ILE A 117 12.74 2.85 14.54
CA ILE A 117 11.34 2.65 14.12
C ILE A 117 11.15 1.27 13.46
N VAL A 118 11.98 0.92 12.48
CA VAL A 118 11.80 -0.36 11.75
C VAL A 118 12.09 -1.59 12.60
N VAL A 119 13.06 -1.48 13.51
CA VAL A 119 13.43 -2.56 14.41
C VAL A 119 12.39 -2.77 15.51
N GLU A 120 11.83 -1.69 16.06
CA GLU A 120 10.70 -1.74 16.99
C GLU A 120 9.40 -2.15 16.30
N GLY A 121 9.25 -1.82 15.01
CA GLY A 121 8.11 -2.20 14.20
C GLY A 121 7.82 -3.70 14.24
N LYS A 122 8.86 -4.54 14.21
CA LYS A 122 8.69 -5.99 14.39
C LYS A 122 8.06 -6.35 15.73
N GLN A 123 8.53 -5.76 16.84
CA GLN A 123 7.97 -6.02 18.16
C GLN A 123 6.52 -5.55 18.27
N ILE A 124 6.18 -4.43 17.62
CA ILE A 124 4.81 -3.93 17.55
C ILE A 124 3.92 -4.92 16.80
N LEU A 125 4.39 -5.45 15.66
CA LEU A 125 3.65 -6.46 14.89
C LEU A 125 3.50 -7.79 15.65
N ASP A 126 4.56 -8.27 16.31
CA ASP A 126 4.52 -9.48 17.12
C ASP A 126 3.55 -9.32 18.29
N LYS A 127 3.59 -8.16 18.98
CA LYS A 127 2.65 -7.83 20.05
C LYS A 127 1.22 -7.73 19.53
N ALA A 128 1.00 -7.04 18.43
CA ALA A 128 -0.33 -6.92 17.82
C ALA A 128 -0.88 -8.29 17.40
N SER A 129 -0.03 -9.19 16.88
CA SER A 129 -0.42 -10.56 16.55
C SER A 129 -0.83 -11.34 17.80
N HIS A 130 -0.11 -11.15 18.90
CA HIS A 130 -0.45 -11.74 20.18
C HIS A 130 -1.75 -11.16 20.77
N GLU A 131 -1.98 -9.85 20.72
CA GLU A 131 -3.23 -9.21 21.17
C GLU A 131 -4.43 -9.61 20.31
N PHE A 132 -4.22 -9.79 19.01
CA PHE A 132 -5.23 -10.34 18.10
C PHE A 132 -5.66 -11.75 18.50
N GLY A 133 -4.71 -12.62 18.87
CA GLY A 133 -5.02 -13.94 19.41
C GLY A 133 -5.75 -13.93 20.76
N ARG A 134 -5.92 -12.76 21.39
CA ARG A 134 -6.68 -12.54 22.63
C ARG A 134 -7.92 -11.68 22.41
N TYR A 135 -8.35 -11.48 21.17
CA TYR A 135 -9.54 -10.70 20.83
C TYR A 135 -9.46 -9.20 21.21
N ASN A 136 -8.26 -8.68 21.51
CA ASN A 136 -8.02 -7.27 21.82
C ASN A 136 -7.73 -6.47 20.54
N TYR A 137 -8.70 -6.44 19.63
CA TYR A 137 -8.53 -5.91 18.27
C TYR A 137 -8.21 -4.42 18.23
N ILE A 138 -8.83 -3.62 19.10
CA ILE A 138 -8.75 -2.16 19.05
C ILE A 138 -7.31 -1.69 19.31
N ASP A 139 -6.68 -2.19 20.38
CA ASP A 139 -5.31 -1.80 20.74
C ASP A 139 -4.28 -2.30 19.72
N ALA A 140 -4.50 -3.50 19.17
CA ALA A 140 -3.68 -4.05 18.09
C ALA A 140 -3.78 -3.20 16.82
N MET A 141 -5.00 -2.83 16.41
CA MET A 141 -5.25 -1.97 15.24
C MET A 141 -4.62 -0.60 15.38
N VAL A 142 -4.80 0.06 16.52
CA VAL A 142 -4.23 1.40 16.76
C VAL A 142 -2.71 1.34 16.68
N SER A 143 -2.09 0.33 17.33
CA SER A 143 -0.63 0.17 17.33
C SER A 143 -0.07 -0.04 15.93
N VAL A 144 -0.71 -0.86 15.09
CA VAL A 144 -0.24 -1.11 13.71
C VAL A 144 -0.55 0.07 12.77
N LYS A 145 -1.66 0.81 12.98
CA LYS A 145 -1.95 2.05 12.25
C LYS A 145 -0.88 3.12 12.52
N ASP A 146 -0.50 3.30 13.79
CA ASP A 146 0.52 4.27 14.15
C ASP A 146 1.91 3.86 13.66
N LEU A 147 2.22 2.56 13.64
CA LEU A 147 3.42 2.05 12.98
C LEU A 147 3.42 2.39 11.48
N ARG A 148 2.32 2.14 10.75
CA ARG A 148 2.25 2.47 9.30
C ARG A 148 2.49 3.95 9.02
N LYS A 149 1.92 4.85 9.83
CA LYS A 149 2.17 6.30 9.70
C LYS A 149 3.67 6.62 9.84
N GLN A 150 4.35 5.99 10.79
CA GLN A 150 5.80 6.16 10.96
C GLN A 150 6.58 5.60 9.76
N LEU A 151 6.24 4.39 9.30
CA LEU A 151 6.92 3.73 8.17
C LEU A 151 6.77 4.50 6.85
N ALA A 152 5.63 5.14 6.61
CA ALA A 152 5.38 5.93 5.39
C ALA A 152 6.35 7.11 5.21
N SER A 153 6.90 7.63 6.32
CA SER A 153 7.87 8.73 6.30
C SER A 153 9.32 8.29 6.04
N LEU A 154 9.59 6.97 6.05
CA LEU A 154 10.93 6.42 5.97
C LEU A 154 11.36 6.17 4.52
N LYS A 155 12.64 6.45 4.23
CA LYS A 155 13.27 6.15 2.95
C LYS A 155 14.61 5.45 3.20
N PHE A 156 14.76 4.24 2.66
CA PHE A 156 16.00 3.47 2.68
C PHE A 156 16.33 3.00 1.26
N GLU A 157 17.62 2.83 0.98
CA GLU A 157 18.11 2.34 -0.31
C GLU A 157 18.57 0.88 -0.23
N GLY A 158 18.69 0.23 -1.39
CA GLY A 158 19.21 -1.13 -1.51
C GLY A 158 18.39 -2.18 -0.73
N ASN A 159 19.09 -3.07 -0.01
CA ASN A 159 18.46 -4.15 0.75
C ASN A 159 17.64 -3.63 1.94
N ALA A 160 18.02 -2.50 2.54
CA ALA A 160 17.22 -1.89 3.60
C ALA A 160 15.88 -1.36 3.06
N GLY A 161 15.84 -0.86 1.82
CA GLY A 161 14.59 -0.50 1.15
C GLY A 161 13.67 -1.70 0.89
N LYS A 162 14.23 -2.83 0.45
CA LYS A 162 13.47 -4.09 0.28
C LYS A 162 12.92 -4.60 1.62
N ALA A 163 13.72 -4.53 2.68
CA ALA A 163 13.30 -4.90 4.03
C ALA A 163 12.14 -4.01 4.53
N LEU A 164 12.22 -2.69 4.30
CA LEU A 164 11.14 -1.75 4.61
C LEU A 164 9.85 -2.09 3.86
N SER A 165 9.93 -2.42 2.56
CA SER A 165 8.76 -2.85 1.79
C SER A 165 8.07 -4.05 2.42
N LYS A 166 8.84 -5.08 2.79
CA LYS A 166 8.29 -6.29 3.42
C LYS A 166 7.68 -6.03 4.80
N LEU A 167 8.29 -5.15 5.60
CA LEU A 167 7.73 -4.73 6.88
C LEU A 167 6.41 -3.98 6.68
N ASN A 168 6.34 -3.09 5.68
CA ASN A 168 5.11 -2.41 5.29
C ASN A 168 4.03 -3.40 4.82
N ASP A 169 4.40 -4.37 3.98
CA ASP A 169 3.50 -5.43 3.53
C ASP A 169 2.96 -6.23 4.72
N GLN A 170 3.81 -6.58 5.69
CA GLN A 170 3.40 -7.31 6.89
C GLN A 170 2.44 -6.47 7.75
N ALA A 171 2.76 -5.21 8.01
CA ALA A 171 1.88 -4.30 8.77
C ALA A 171 0.54 -4.09 8.08
N GLU A 172 0.53 -3.98 6.76
CA GLU A 172 -0.68 -3.83 5.97
C GLU A 172 -1.51 -5.10 5.94
N ASN A 173 -0.89 -6.27 5.76
CA ASN A 173 -1.58 -7.56 5.85
C ASN A 173 -2.22 -7.75 7.23
N GLN A 174 -1.53 -7.33 8.29
CA GLN A 174 -2.01 -7.45 9.65
C GLN A 174 -3.19 -6.50 9.93
N LEU A 175 -3.12 -5.25 9.46
CA LEU A 175 -4.26 -4.33 9.51
C LEU A 175 -5.44 -4.81 8.67
N ALA A 176 -5.17 -5.37 7.50
CA ALA A 176 -6.19 -5.96 6.64
C ALA A 176 -6.93 -7.09 7.35
N MET A 177 -6.21 -7.95 8.10
CA MET A 177 -6.86 -8.98 8.92
C MET A 177 -7.70 -8.40 10.06
N TYR A 178 -7.31 -7.25 10.62
CA TYR A 178 -8.08 -6.61 11.70
C TYR A 178 -9.30 -5.84 11.20
N ALA A 179 -9.22 -5.30 9.97
CA ALA A 179 -10.32 -4.64 9.30
C ALA A 179 -11.27 -5.62 8.62
N ALA A 180 -10.82 -6.86 8.37
CA ALA A 180 -11.64 -7.90 7.77
C ALA A 180 -12.79 -8.26 8.72
N GLN A 181 -14.02 -7.91 8.30
CA GLN A 181 -15.22 -8.42 8.95
C GLN A 181 -15.32 -9.93 8.69
N LEU A 182 -15.60 -10.68 9.76
CA LEU A 182 -15.85 -12.13 9.73
C LEU A 182 -17.34 -12.39 9.95
N SER A 183 -17.80 -13.58 9.57
CA SER A 183 -19.15 -13.98 9.99
C SER A 183 -19.16 -14.34 11.48
N ILE A 184 -20.24 -13.97 12.18
CA ILE A 184 -20.40 -14.11 13.64
C ILE A 184 -20.19 -15.57 14.08
N GLU A 185 -20.58 -16.53 13.23
CA GLU A 185 -20.46 -17.96 13.50
C GLU A 185 -19.01 -18.44 13.67
N TRP A 186 -18.03 -17.74 13.06
CA TRP A 186 -16.61 -18.10 13.19
C TRP A 186 -15.97 -17.50 14.43
N GLU A 187 -16.34 -16.28 14.81
CA GLU A 187 -15.88 -15.70 16.06
C GLU A 187 -16.24 -16.62 17.23
N ASP A 188 -17.44 -17.21 17.22
CA ASP A 188 -17.87 -18.17 18.23
C ASP A 188 -17.05 -19.47 18.27
N ILE A 189 -16.63 -19.99 17.12
CA ILE A 189 -15.81 -21.21 17.04
C ILE A 189 -14.43 -20.99 17.64
N PHE A 190 -13.80 -19.83 17.38
CA PHE A 190 -12.49 -19.51 17.94
C PHE A 190 -12.58 -19.06 19.41
N ASN A 191 -13.64 -18.35 19.80
CA ASN A 191 -13.90 -17.96 21.20
C ASN A 191 -14.20 -19.15 22.13
N TRP A 192 -14.54 -20.32 21.57
CA TRP A 192 -14.81 -21.53 22.35
C TRP A 192 -13.60 -22.01 23.17
N GLU A 193 -12.37 -21.74 22.72
CA GLU A 193 -11.15 -22.14 23.42
C GLU A 193 -10.85 -21.29 24.67
N GLU A 194 -11.21 -20.00 24.69
CA GLU A 194 -11.02 -19.14 25.87
C GLU A 194 -11.81 -19.66 27.10
N LYS A 195 -12.94 -20.34 26.86
CA LYS A 195 -13.80 -20.88 27.92
C LYS A 195 -13.27 -22.18 28.56
N LYS A 196 -12.21 -22.81 28.02
CA LYS A 196 -11.58 -24.01 28.61
C LYS A 196 -10.08 -23.83 28.84
N LYS A 197 -9.71 -22.86 29.67
CA LYS A 197 -8.43 -22.88 30.41
C LYS A 197 -8.44 -23.98 31.48
N SER A 198 -8.42 -25.26 31.10
CA SER A 198 -8.06 -26.39 31.98
C SER A 198 -8.41 -27.72 31.30
N THR A 199 -7.43 -28.38 30.70
CA THR A 199 -7.05 -29.78 30.95
C THR A 199 -5.96 -30.18 29.95
N LYS A 200 -4.87 -30.80 30.45
CA LYS A 200 -3.89 -31.44 29.58
C LYS A 200 -4.62 -32.51 28.77
N LEU A 201 -4.77 -32.30 27.45
CA LEU A 201 -5.39 -33.29 26.58
C LEU A 201 -4.56 -34.59 26.68
N PRO A 202 -5.16 -35.76 26.95
CA PRO A 202 -4.42 -37.02 26.94
C PRO A 202 -3.77 -37.25 25.57
N GLU A 203 -2.57 -37.83 25.55
CA GLU A 203 -1.75 -38.00 24.34
C GLU A 203 -2.47 -38.80 23.25
N GLU A 204 -3.34 -39.74 23.64
CA GLU A 204 -4.20 -40.54 22.77
C GLU A 204 -5.19 -39.70 21.92
N TYR A 205 -5.65 -38.55 22.41
CA TYR A 205 -6.58 -37.67 21.68
C TYR A 205 -5.87 -36.57 20.89
N SER A 206 -4.56 -36.43 21.06
CA SER A 206 -3.80 -35.31 20.48
C SER A 206 -3.70 -35.41 18.96
N ARG A 207 -3.51 -36.63 18.42
CA ARG A 207 -3.53 -36.86 16.97
C ARG A 207 -4.93 -36.69 16.37
N GLN A 208 -5.96 -37.07 17.12
CA GLN A 208 -7.35 -36.90 16.69
C GLN A 208 -7.74 -35.43 16.62
N LEU A 209 -7.31 -34.61 17.58
CA LEU A 209 -7.51 -33.17 17.57
C LEU A 209 -6.92 -32.53 16.31
N VAL A 210 -5.68 -32.89 15.94
CA VAL A 210 -5.04 -32.41 14.70
C VAL A 210 -5.86 -32.79 13.47
N MET A 211 -6.37 -34.03 13.40
CA MET A 211 -7.23 -34.47 12.30
C MET A 211 -8.57 -33.72 12.30
N TYR A 212 -9.20 -33.48 13.45
CA TYR A 212 -10.46 -32.73 13.52
C TYR A 212 -10.31 -31.27 13.07
N ILE A 213 -9.24 -30.59 13.48
CA ILE A 213 -8.97 -29.21 13.03
C ILE A 213 -8.79 -29.19 11.51
N ARG A 214 -8.03 -30.14 10.97
CA ARG A 214 -7.87 -30.32 9.52
C ARG A 214 -9.21 -30.57 8.84
N ASP A 215 -10.01 -31.49 9.36
CA ASP A 215 -11.29 -31.88 8.77
C ASP A 215 -12.29 -30.70 8.78
N ILE A 216 -12.29 -29.87 9.83
CA ILE A 216 -13.09 -28.64 9.88
C ILE A 216 -12.64 -27.67 8.78
N ALA A 217 -11.34 -27.47 8.61
CA ALA A 217 -10.80 -26.60 7.56
C ALA A 217 -11.17 -27.11 6.15
N VAL A 218 -10.99 -28.40 5.90
CA VAL A 218 -11.36 -29.04 4.63
C VAL A 218 -12.87 -28.97 4.39
N MET A 219 -13.67 -29.19 5.44
CA MET A 219 -15.12 -29.09 5.38
C MET A 219 -15.56 -27.68 4.98
N TYR A 220 -14.92 -26.63 5.53
CA TYR A 220 -15.19 -25.25 5.14
C TYR A 220 -14.97 -25.03 3.64
N GLN A 221 -13.76 -25.40 3.16
CA GLN A 221 -13.36 -25.25 1.77
C GLN A 221 -14.32 -25.96 0.81
N CYS A 222 -14.81 -27.13 1.20
CA CYS A 222 -15.64 -27.97 0.33
C CYS A 222 -17.13 -27.66 0.41
N LEU A 223 -17.67 -27.39 1.61
CA LEU A 223 -19.11 -27.29 1.82
C LEU A 223 -19.63 -25.87 1.63
N ILE A 224 -18.92 -24.84 2.09
CA ILE A 224 -19.42 -23.47 2.05
C ILE A 224 -19.61 -22.99 0.60
N PRO A 225 -18.63 -23.18 -0.32
CA PRO A 225 -18.84 -22.79 -1.71
C PRO A 225 -19.96 -23.54 -2.41
N LYS A 226 -20.26 -24.78 -2.00
CA LYS A 226 -21.35 -25.58 -2.58
C LYS A 226 -22.71 -25.18 -2.03
N LYS A 227 -22.79 -24.99 -0.70
CA LYS A 227 -24.04 -24.66 0.00
C LYS A 227 -24.51 -23.25 -0.31
N PHE A 228 -23.58 -22.29 -0.32
CA PHE A 228 -23.86 -20.87 -0.52
C PHE A 228 -23.48 -20.42 -1.93
N ARG A 229 -23.49 -21.33 -2.91
CA ARG A 229 -23.05 -21.05 -4.28
C ARG A 229 -23.71 -19.80 -4.86
N VAL A 230 -25.04 -19.71 -4.78
CA VAL A 230 -25.80 -18.59 -5.33
C VAL A 230 -25.43 -17.27 -4.64
N ASN A 231 -25.27 -17.30 -3.31
CA ASN A 231 -24.82 -16.14 -2.55
C ASN A 231 -23.43 -15.69 -2.98
N LEU A 232 -22.47 -16.61 -3.09
CA LEU A 232 -21.10 -16.27 -3.50
C LEU A 232 -21.02 -15.79 -4.95
N GLU A 233 -21.94 -16.21 -5.82
CA GLU A 233 -22.00 -15.78 -7.22
C GLU A 233 -22.74 -14.43 -7.40
N CYS A 234 -23.68 -14.08 -6.52
CA CYS A 234 -24.60 -12.95 -6.73
C CYS A 234 -24.56 -11.85 -5.66
N CYS A 235 -24.07 -12.14 -4.45
CA CYS A 235 -24.10 -11.22 -3.32
C CYS A 235 -22.69 -10.64 -3.06
N PRO A 236 -22.47 -9.33 -3.27
CA PRO A 236 -21.16 -8.70 -3.05
C PRO A 236 -20.62 -8.91 -1.64
N LEU A 237 -21.45 -8.74 -0.62
CA LEU A 237 -21.01 -8.85 0.78
C LEU A 237 -20.58 -10.29 1.11
N ASP A 238 -21.36 -11.29 0.69
CA ASP A 238 -21.08 -12.69 1.03
C ASP A 238 -19.78 -13.18 0.40
N ILE A 239 -19.47 -12.78 -0.84
CA ILE A 239 -18.19 -13.15 -1.48
C ILE A 239 -17.00 -12.49 -0.80
N ALA A 240 -17.14 -11.24 -0.36
CA ALA A 240 -16.09 -10.53 0.37
C ALA A 240 -15.84 -11.15 1.74
N LEU A 241 -16.90 -11.48 2.49
CA LEU A 241 -16.81 -12.20 3.75
C LEU A 241 -16.21 -13.58 3.57
N PHE A 242 -16.59 -14.31 2.52
CA PHE A 242 -16.01 -15.62 2.22
C PHE A 242 -14.52 -15.53 1.93
N PHE A 243 -14.09 -14.55 1.12
CA PHE A 243 -12.67 -14.29 0.87
C PHE A 243 -11.91 -14.01 2.19
N ASN A 244 -12.44 -13.11 3.02
CA ASN A 244 -11.85 -12.79 4.32
C ASN A 244 -11.76 -13.99 5.25
N ASN A 245 -12.85 -14.74 5.39
CA ASN A 245 -12.91 -15.94 6.20
C ASN A 245 -11.86 -16.96 5.73
N CYS A 246 -11.70 -17.18 4.43
CA CYS A 246 -10.66 -18.07 3.90
C CYS A 246 -9.25 -17.64 4.33
N PHE A 247 -8.93 -16.35 4.21
CA PHE A 247 -7.61 -15.82 4.56
C PHE A 247 -7.37 -15.77 6.07
N TYR A 248 -8.42 -15.44 6.84
CA TYR A 248 -8.39 -15.46 8.29
C TYR A 248 -8.19 -16.88 8.80
N LEU A 249 -8.98 -17.85 8.34
CA LEU A 249 -8.83 -19.27 8.69
C LEU A 249 -7.43 -19.76 8.33
N ALA A 250 -6.95 -19.47 7.12
CA ALA A 250 -5.61 -19.84 6.72
C ALA A 250 -4.55 -19.23 7.66
N HIS A 251 -4.71 -17.97 8.07
CA HIS A 251 -3.78 -17.33 9.01
C HIS A 251 -3.85 -17.93 10.41
N SER A 252 -5.04 -18.14 10.97
CA SER A 252 -5.24 -18.74 12.29
C SER A 252 -4.66 -20.15 12.38
N LEU A 253 -4.68 -20.90 11.27
CA LEU A 253 -4.06 -22.22 11.16
C LEU A 253 -2.52 -22.15 11.04
N ILE A 254 -1.93 -21.04 10.58
CA ILE A 254 -0.45 -20.83 10.47
C ILE A 254 0.19 -20.47 11.83
N GLY A 255 -0.59 -20.09 12.85
CA GLY A 255 -0.09 -19.27 13.94
C GLY A 255 0.72 -19.94 15.08
N PRO A 256 1.54 -19.14 15.80
CA PRO A 256 2.10 -19.45 17.13
C PRO A 256 1.13 -19.80 18.28
N PRO A 257 -0.20 -19.48 18.29
CA PRO A 257 -1.11 -19.94 19.34
C PRO A 257 -0.91 -21.43 19.68
N TRP A 258 -0.73 -22.29 18.68
CA TRP A 258 -0.51 -23.71 18.92
C TRP A 258 0.79 -24.01 19.67
N LYS A 259 1.88 -23.28 19.42
CA LYS A 259 3.14 -23.47 20.18
C LYS A 259 3.06 -22.97 21.62
N ASN A 260 2.15 -22.03 21.88
CA ASN A 260 1.90 -21.49 23.21
C ASN A 260 0.87 -22.30 24.00
N ILE A 261 0.01 -23.07 23.31
CA ILE A 261 -1.14 -23.80 23.88
C ILE A 261 -0.90 -25.32 23.89
N LEU A 262 -0.21 -25.86 22.88
CA LEU A 262 0.06 -27.28 22.70
C LEU A 262 1.55 -27.61 22.91
N PRO A 263 1.88 -28.86 23.31
CA PRO A 263 3.24 -29.37 23.30
C PRO A 263 3.92 -29.17 21.92
N SER A 264 5.21 -28.83 21.92
CA SER A 264 5.94 -28.46 20.68
C SER A 264 5.80 -29.49 19.56
N PHE A 265 5.92 -30.78 19.87
CA PHE A 265 5.77 -31.86 18.88
C PHE A 265 4.40 -31.86 18.20
N LEU A 266 3.31 -31.56 18.93
CA LEU A 266 1.96 -31.49 18.37
C LEU A 266 1.75 -30.23 17.56
N ALA A 267 2.28 -29.10 18.02
CA ALA A 267 2.25 -27.87 17.24
C ALA A 267 2.99 -28.03 15.90
N ASP A 268 4.17 -28.66 15.90
CA ASP A 268 4.95 -28.91 14.69
C ASP A 268 4.27 -29.92 13.75
N LEU A 269 3.63 -30.98 14.30
CA LEU A 269 2.81 -31.91 13.52
C LEU A 269 1.60 -31.21 12.90
N LEU A 270 0.90 -30.36 13.66
CA LEU A 270 -0.26 -29.60 13.21
C LEU A 270 0.12 -28.63 12.09
N THR A 271 1.22 -27.89 12.24
CA THR A 271 1.75 -27.02 11.18
C THR A 271 2.06 -27.79 9.90
N THR A 272 2.64 -28.99 10.02
CA THR A 272 2.99 -29.82 8.85
C THR A 272 1.75 -30.35 8.14
N VAL A 273 0.76 -30.84 8.89
CA VAL A 273 -0.48 -31.42 8.34
C VAL A 273 -1.39 -30.37 7.72
N LEU A 274 -1.44 -29.17 8.30
CA LEU A 274 -2.35 -28.11 7.85
C LEU A 274 -1.80 -27.30 6.68
N LEU A 275 -0.54 -27.47 6.30
CA LEU A 275 0.11 -26.64 5.28
C LEU A 275 -0.65 -26.68 3.94
N GLU A 276 -1.09 -27.86 3.52
CA GLU A 276 -1.95 -28.04 2.34
C GLU A 276 -3.30 -27.34 2.54
N CYS A 277 -3.97 -27.57 3.67
CA CYS A 277 -5.27 -26.96 3.95
C CYS A 277 -5.24 -25.43 4.00
N ILE A 278 -4.15 -24.86 4.53
CA ILE A 278 -3.88 -23.42 4.57
C ILE A 278 -3.76 -22.87 3.15
N GLN A 279 -3.01 -23.57 2.30
CA GLN A 279 -2.85 -23.18 0.91
C GLN A 279 -4.18 -23.30 0.16
N ASP A 280 -4.91 -24.39 0.36
CA ASP A 280 -6.20 -24.64 -0.28
C ASP A 280 -7.25 -23.59 0.11
N LEU A 281 -7.32 -23.18 1.39
CA LEU A 281 -8.19 -22.08 1.83
C LEU A 281 -7.91 -20.80 1.03
N ARG A 282 -6.64 -20.41 0.91
CA ARG A 282 -6.26 -19.21 0.16
C ARG A 282 -6.60 -19.32 -1.31
N VAL A 283 -6.32 -20.48 -1.91
CA VAL A 283 -6.62 -20.75 -3.33
C VAL A 283 -8.12 -20.66 -3.57
N VAL A 284 -8.95 -21.31 -2.76
CA VAL A 284 -10.41 -21.28 -2.91
C VAL A 284 -10.95 -19.86 -2.71
N GLY A 285 -10.46 -19.13 -1.72
CA GLY A 285 -10.84 -17.72 -1.51
C GLY A 285 -10.54 -16.86 -2.72
N LEU A 286 -9.32 -16.95 -3.27
CA LEU A 286 -8.90 -16.24 -4.48
C LEU A 286 -9.67 -16.66 -5.73
N GLU A 287 -9.90 -17.96 -5.91
CA GLU A 287 -10.63 -18.51 -7.05
C GLU A 287 -12.05 -17.95 -7.10
N LYS A 288 -12.78 -17.98 -5.97
CA LYS A 288 -14.19 -17.55 -5.94
C LYS A 288 -14.35 -16.05 -6.17
N ILE A 289 -13.52 -15.22 -5.53
CA ILE A 289 -13.58 -13.77 -5.78
C ILE A 289 -13.14 -13.42 -7.20
N SER A 290 -12.18 -14.16 -7.78
CA SER A 290 -11.76 -13.98 -9.17
C SER A 290 -12.88 -14.30 -10.16
N ILE A 291 -13.61 -15.40 -9.95
CA ILE A 291 -14.78 -15.77 -10.77
C ILE A 291 -15.88 -14.70 -10.66
N TYR A 292 -16.13 -14.21 -9.44
CA TYR A 292 -17.09 -13.13 -9.22
C TYR A 292 -16.70 -11.87 -9.99
N LEU A 293 -15.44 -11.42 -9.87
CA LEU A 293 -14.92 -10.25 -10.60
C LEU A 293 -14.99 -10.44 -12.11
N GLN A 294 -14.65 -11.61 -12.62
CA GLN A 294 -14.74 -11.91 -14.05
C GLN A 294 -16.19 -11.83 -14.54
N THR A 295 -17.16 -12.23 -13.71
CA THR A 295 -18.59 -12.11 -14.03
C THR A 295 -19.00 -10.64 -14.10
N GLN A 296 -18.64 -9.82 -13.12
CA GLN A 296 -18.93 -8.37 -13.12
C GLN A 296 -18.26 -7.66 -14.30
N ARG A 297 -16.99 -7.99 -14.59
CA ARG A 297 -16.28 -7.53 -15.78
C ARG A 297 -17.06 -7.85 -17.06
N ASN A 298 -17.51 -9.09 -17.23
CA ASN A 298 -18.25 -9.50 -18.41
C ASN A 298 -19.62 -8.81 -18.53
N VAL A 299 -20.22 -8.39 -17.42
CA VAL A 299 -21.46 -7.58 -17.42
C VAL A 299 -21.17 -6.17 -17.92
N ILE A 300 -20.10 -5.52 -17.43
CA ILE A 300 -19.68 -4.18 -17.86
C ILE A 300 -19.39 -4.18 -19.38
N VAL A 301 -18.54 -5.11 -19.84
CA VAL A 301 -18.15 -5.19 -21.25
C VAL A 301 -19.36 -5.38 -22.16
N ARG A 302 -20.22 -6.37 -21.86
CA ARG A 302 -21.41 -6.65 -22.67
C ARG A 302 -22.35 -5.46 -22.77
N LYS A 303 -22.63 -4.77 -21.65
CA LYS A 303 -23.52 -3.60 -21.65
C LYS A 303 -23.03 -2.49 -22.58
N ILE A 304 -21.72 -2.29 -22.68
CA ILE A 304 -21.14 -1.28 -23.56
C ILE A 304 -21.13 -1.76 -25.02
N GLU A 305 -20.78 -3.02 -25.28
CA GLU A 305 -20.73 -3.61 -26.62
C GLU A 305 -22.12 -3.74 -27.29
N GLU A 306 -23.18 -3.94 -26.50
CA GLU A 306 -24.56 -4.03 -26.99
C GLU A 306 -25.15 -2.69 -27.49
N THR A 307 -24.43 -1.58 -27.33
CA THR A 307 -24.89 -0.26 -27.76
C THR A 307 -24.86 -0.12 -29.29
N GLU A 308 -25.96 0.33 -29.88
CA GLU A 308 -26.18 0.29 -31.34
C GLU A 308 -25.20 1.16 -32.14
N LEU A 309 -24.81 0.67 -33.32
CA LEU A 309 -24.04 1.40 -34.32
C LEU A 309 -24.92 1.74 -35.53
N PRO A 310 -24.73 2.90 -36.21
CA PRO A 310 -23.67 3.91 -36.03
C PRO A 310 -23.95 4.90 -34.89
N TRP A 311 -22.99 5.78 -34.61
CA TRP A 311 -23.15 6.86 -33.63
C TRP A 311 -24.24 7.87 -34.03
N THR A 312 -25.32 7.87 -33.28
CA THR A 312 -26.44 8.82 -33.25
C THR A 312 -26.66 9.33 -31.82
N HIS A 313 -27.49 10.36 -31.63
CA HIS A 313 -27.89 10.82 -30.30
C HIS A 313 -28.52 9.69 -29.46
N ASP A 314 -29.34 8.83 -30.06
CA ASP A 314 -29.98 7.71 -29.37
C ASP A 314 -28.95 6.63 -28.97
N SER A 315 -28.02 6.30 -29.86
CA SER A 315 -26.93 5.37 -29.52
C SER A 315 -26.01 5.92 -28.43
N TYR A 316 -25.80 7.24 -28.40
CA TYR A 316 -25.02 7.89 -27.35
C TYR A 316 -25.76 7.81 -26.01
N GLN A 317 -27.07 8.01 -25.98
CA GLN A 317 -27.87 7.87 -24.76
C GLN A 317 -27.82 6.45 -24.20
N THR A 318 -27.92 5.42 -25.05
CA THR A 318 -27.77 4.02 -24.61
C THR A 318 -26.36 3.73 -24.09
N PHE A 319 -25.33 4.28 -24.73
CA PHE A 319 -23.94 4.20 -24.28
C PHE A 319 -23.70 4.90 -22.93
N ASP A 320 -24.19 6.11 -22.75
CA ASP A 320 -24.12 6.87 -21.49
C ASP A 320 -24.85 6.12 -20.36
N ALA A 321 -26.04 5.57 -20.64
CA ALA A 321 -26.78 4.76 -19.68
C ALA A 321 -26.01 3.47 -19.29
N ALA A 322 -25.36 2.82 -20.24
CA ALA A 322 -24.54 1.63 -19.99
C ALA A 322 -23.32 1.94 -19.12
N ILE A 323 -22.65 3.09 -19.36
CA ILE A 323 -21.55 3.58 -18.52
C ILE A 323 -22.04 3.86 -17.10
N LYS A 324 -23.11 4.65 -16.95
CA LYS A 324 -23.69 4.98 -15.64
C LYS A 324 -24.11 3.74 -14.87
N SER A 325 -24.70 2.75 -15.55
CA SER A 325 -25.04 1.47 -14.93
C SER A 325 -23.80 0.69 -14.47
N SER A 326 -22.71 0.75 -15.22
CA SER A 326 -21.43 0.12 -14.85
C SER A 326 -20.76 0.81 -13.67
N LEU A 327 -20.84 2.14 -13.60
CA LEU A 327 -20.34 2.93 -12.47
C LEU A 327 -21.20 2.71 -11.22
N SER A 328 -22.53 2.69 -11.35
CA SER A 328 -23.44 2.34 -10.26
C SER A 328 -23.15 0.95 -9.70
N LEU A 329 -22.86 -0.04 -10.55
CA LEU A 329 -22.45 -1.38 -10.12
C LEU A 329 -21.17 -1.30 -9.27
N MET A 330 -20.18 -0.52 -9.69
CA MET A 330 -18.94 -0.33 -8.93
C MET A 330 -19.18 0.40 -7.60
N GLU A 331 -20.08 1.38 -7.55
CA GLU A 331 -20.49 2.05 -6.30
C GLU A 331 -21.21 1.08 -5.34
N ASP A 332 -22.07 0.20 -5.85
CA ASP A 332 -22.70 -0.84 -5.03
C ASP A 332 -21.66 -1.80 -4.45
N LEU A 333 -20.64 -2.18 -5.25
CA LEU A 333 -19.51 -2.96 -4.75
C LEU A 333 -18.70 -2.20 -3.71
N LYS A 334 -18.42 -0.90 -3.92
CA LYS A 334 -17.76 -0.04 -2.93
C LYS A 334 -18.47 -0.09 -1.59
N SER A 335 -19.79 0.10 -1.58
CA SER A 335 -20.58 0.08 -0.34
C SER A 335 -20.45 -1.23 0.45
N SER A 336 -20.31 -2.35 -0.26
CA SER A 336 -20.22 -3.68 0.35
C SER A 336 -18.79 -4.11 0.69
N TRP A 337 -17.79 -3.62 -0.04
CA TRP A 337 -16.43 -4.15 0.03
C TRP A 337 -15.45 -3.24 0.76
N PHE A 338 -15.66 -1.92 0.75
CA PHE A 338 -14.67 -0.97 1.24
C PHE A 338 -14.29 -1.21 2.71
N ASN A 339 -15.28 -1.51 3.56
CA ASN A 339 -15.07 -1.79 4.98
C ASN A 339 -14.92 -3.28 5.31
N VAL A 340 -14.91 -4.15 4.29
CA VAL A 340 -14.87 -5.60 4.46
C VAL A 340 -13.56 -6.15 3.93
N LEU A 341 -13.21 -5.88 2.67
CA LEU A 341 -12.00 -6.42 2.07
C LEU A 341 -10.73 -5.73 2.58
N PRO A 342 -9.59 -6.44 2.61
CA PRO A 342 -8.27 -5.84 2.66
C PRO A 342 -8.11 -4.72 1.62
N ILE A 343 -7.54 -3.58 2.00
CA ILE A 343 -7.43 -2.41 1.11
C ILE A 343 -6.76 -2.75 -0.23
N ARG A 344 -5.67 -3.54 -0.24
CA ARG A 344 -5.03 -3.97 -1.49
C ARG A 344 -5.95 -4.79 -2.38
N MET A 345 -6.75 -5.68 -1.79
CA MET A 345 -7.67 -6.52 -2.52
C MET A 345 -8.84 -5.70 -3.07
N TYR A 346 -9.36 -4.79 -2.27
CA TYR A 346 -10.37 -3.82 -2.70
C TYR A 346 -9.87 -3.00 -3.90
N GLU A 347 -8.71 -2.36 -3.77
CA GLU A 347 -8.13 -1.53 -4.82
C GLU A 347 -7.88 -2.32 -6.11
N LEU A 348 -7.27 -3.50 -6.02
CA LEU A 348 -7.01 -4.37 -7.17
C LEU A 348 -8.31 -4.75 -7.87
N SER A 349 -9.35 -5.09 -7.10
CA SER A 349 -10.66 -5.47 -7.61
C SER A 349 -11.33 -4.32 -8.35
N MET A 350 -11.37 -3.13 -7.74
CA MET A 350 -11.97 -1.93 -8.34
C MET A 350 -11.19 -1.48 -9.59
N CYS A 351 -9.86 -1.49 -9.55
CA CYS A 351 -9.02 -1.17 -10.71
C CYS A 351 -9.25 -2.14 -11.87
N THR A 352 -9.46 -3.43 -11.58
CA THR A 352 -9.75 -4.45 -12.62
C THR A 352 -11.07 -4.16 -13.34
N LEU A 353 -12.11 -3.75 -12.61
CA LEU A 353 -13.41 -3.39 -13.20
C LEU A 353 -13.35 -2.06 -13.96
N ALA A 354 -12.66 -1.05 -13.39
CA ALA A 354 -12.42 0.22 -14.06
C ALA A 354 -11.64 0.03 -15.36
N GLN A 355 -10.62 -0.82 -15.37
CA GLN A 355 -9.89 -1.18 -16.58
C GLN A 355 -10.81 -1.78 -17.64
N ALA A 356 -11.73 -2.67 -17.26
CA ALA A 356 -12.68 -3.25 -18.20
C ALA A 356 -13.64 -2.21 -18.80
N LEU A 357 -14.16 -1.29 -17.98
CA LEU A 357 -15.00 -0.20 -18.44
C LEU A 357 -14.24 0.72 -19.42
N CYS A 358 -13.05 1.17 -19.03
CA CYS A 358 -12.21 2.03 -19.87
C CYS A 358 -11.88 1.36 -21.21
N GLN A 359 -11.55 0.07 -21.20
CA GLN A 359 -11.24 -0.68 -22.42
C GLN A 359 -12.48 -0.78 -23.32
N ALA A 360 -13.63 -1.16 -22.77
CA ALA A 360 -14.86 -1.29 -23.53
C ALA A 360 -15.30 0.05 -24.14
N MET A 361 -15.14 1.16 -23.41
CA MET A 361 -15.41 2.50 -23.95
C MET A 361 -14.48 2.86 -25.12
N LEU A 362 -13.18 2.56 -25.01
CA LEU A 362 -12.22 2.78 -26.10
C LEU A 362 -12.57 1.92 -27.32
N ASP A 363 -12.79 0.63 -27.12
CA ASP A 363 -13.15 -0.31 -28.19
C ASP A 363 -14.43 0.14 -28.90
N ARG A 364 -15.38 0.68 -28.14
CA ARG A 364 -16.64 1.19 -28.69
C ARG A 364 -16.48 2.42 -29.57
N ILE A 365 -15.52 3.29 -29.26
CA ILE A 365 -15.14 4.43 -30.12
C ILE A 365 -14.51 3.93 -31.42
N PHE A 366 -13.63 2.93 -31.33
CA PHE A 366 -12.92 2.39 -32.49
C PHE A 366 -13.74 1.44 -33.37
N ALA A 367 -14.89 0.95 -32.88
CA ALA A 367 -15.76 0.01 -33.59
C ALA A 367 -16.40 0.60 -34.86
N ASP A 368 -16.63 1.91 -34.93
CA ASP A 368 -17.16 2.60 -36.11
C ASP A 368 -16.42 3.91 -36.35
N SER A 369 -15.78 4.02 -37.52
CA SER A 369 -14.99 5.18 -37.91
C SER A 369 -15.73 6.13 -38.86
N LYS A 370 -17.05 6.02 -38.97
CA LYS A 370 -17.86 6.94 -39.78
C LYS A 370 -17.84 8.35 -39.16
N PRO A 371 -17.77 9.42 -39.97
CA PRO A 371 -17.85 10.78 -39.46
C PRO A 371 -19.13 11.04 -38.65
N ILE A 372 -18.98 11.65 -37.46
CA ILE A 372 -20.09 12.04 -36.57
C ILE A 372 -20.17 13.56 -36.43
N SER A 373 -21.28 14.07 -35.89
CA SER A 373 -21.44 15.50 -35.64
C SER A 373 -20.49 15.99 -34.55
N GLU A 374 -20.03 17.25 -34.65
CA GLU A 374 -19.15 17.85 -33.64
C GLU A 374 -19.80 17.88 -32.23
N GLU A 375 -21.13 18.00 -32.18
CA GLU A 375 -21.89 17.90 -30.93
C GLU A 375 -21.74 16.51 -30.29
N LEU A 376 -21.87 15.43 -31.07
CA LEU A 376 -21.67 14.06 -30.57
C LEU A 376 -20.23 13.83 -30.12
N VAL A 377 -19.25 14.35 -30.85
CA VAL A 377 -17.82 14.30 -30.45
C VAL A 377 -17.63 14.97 -29.09
N TYR A 378 -18.18 16.16 -28.89
CA TYR A 378 -18.06 16.88 -27.63
C TYR A 378 -18.71 16.12 -26.48
N MET A 379 -19.92 15.58 -26.68
CA MET A 379 -20.60 14.75 -25.67
C MET A 379 -19.78 13.51 -25.29
N LEU A 380 -19.19 12.81 -26.26
CA LEU A 380 -18.28 11.69 -26.00
C LEU A 380 -17.06 12.14 -25.18
N ALA A 381 -16.42 13.25 -25.53
CA ALA A 381 -15.26 13.76 -24.81
C ALA A 381 -15.59 14.11 -23.35
N VAL A 382 -16.73 14.77 -23.11
CA VAL A 382 -17.22 15.07 -21.75
C VAL A 382 -17.52 13.79 -20.98
N ARG A 383 -18.15 12.79 -21.60
CA ARG A 383 -18.43 11.51 -20.95
C ARG A 383 -17.15 10.81 -20.47
N PHE A 384 -16.08 10.81 -21.25
CA PHE A 384 -14.80 10.27 -20.82
C PHE A 384 -14.24 11.02 -19.60
N GLU A 385 -14.28 12.36 -19.59
CA GLU A 385 -13.81 13.17 -18.46
C GLU A 385 -14.61 12.89 -17.19
N ASP A 386 -15.94 12.85 -17.29
CA ASP A 386 -16.81 12.55 -16.17
C ASP A 386 -16.55 11.13 -15.64
N THR A 387 -16.42 10.14 -16.52
CA THR A 387 -16.09 8.76 -16.12
C THR A 387 -14.74 8.68 -15.40
N MET A 388 -13.75 9.49 -15.79
CA MET A 388 -12.48 9.57 -15.05
C MET A 388 -12.69 10.12 -13.63
N ALA A 389 -13.53 11.13 -13.46
CA ALA A 389 -13.83 11.71 -12.15
C ALA A 389 -14.60 10.72 -11.26
N GLU A 390 -15.59 10.03 -11.82
CA GLU A 390 -16.39 9.00 -11.14
C GLU A 390 -15.54 7.78 -10.74
N ILE A 391 -14.61 7.34 -11.59
CA ILE A 391 -13.68 6.26 -11.22
C ILE A 391 -12.79 6.69 -10.04
N LYS A 392 -12.32 7.94 -10.02
CA LYS A 392 -11.50 8.45 -8.91
C LYS A 392 -12.29 8.51 -7.60
N SER A 393 -13.58 8.85 -7.63
CA SER A 393 -14.42 8.90 -6.42
C SER A 393 -14.70 7.53 -5.81
N LEU A 394 -14.42 6.43 -6.53
CA LEU A 394 -14.51 5.09 -5.97
C LEU A 394 -13.46 4.85 -4.86
N PHE A 395 -12.42 5.67 -4.76
CA PHE A 395 -11.33 5.51 -3.79
C PHE A 395 -11.32 6.67 -2.78
N ASP A 396 -11.01 6.36 -1.50
CA ASP A 396 -10.96 7.35 -0.42
C ASP A 396 -9.58 8.03 -0.29
N GLU A 397 -8.51 7.40 -0.80
CA GLU A 397 -7.15 7.97 -0.87
C GLU A 397 -6.73 8.17 -2.33
N GLU A 398 -5.73 9.04 -2.58
CA GLU A 398 -5.17 9.24 -3.91
C GLU A 398 -4.46 7.96 -4.39
N VAL A 399 -5.20 7.12 -5.10
CA VAL A 399 -4.66 5.93 -5.76
C VAL A 399 -3.93 6.35 -7.03
N GLU A 400 -2.67 5.89 -7.18
CA GLU A 400 -1.90 6.02 -8.41
C GLU A 400 -2.48 5.12 -9.52
N LEU A 401 -3.59 5.56 -10.14
CA LEU A 401 -4.30 4.80 -11.19
C LEU A 401 -3.41 4.51 -12.40
N ASP A 402 -2.49 5.41 -12.72
CA ASP A 402 -1.49 5.25 -13.80
C ASP A 402 -0.65 3.97 -13.63
N ASN A 403 -0.41 3.54 -12.39
CA ASN A 403 0.37 2.35 -12.06
C ASN A 403 -0.48 1.07 -11.93
N LYS A 404 -1.79 1.21 -11.69
CA LYS A 404 -2.70 0.08 -11.42
C LYS A 404 -3.60 -0.29 -12.61
N ILE A 405 -3.85 0.64 -13.53
CA ILE A 405 -4.69 0.43 -14.72
C ILE A 405 -3.85 0.68 -15.96
N ASN A 406 -3.54 -0.40 -16.69
CA ASN A 406 -2.56 -0.36 -17.79
C ASN A 406 -2.93 0.60 -18.93
N ILE A 407 -4.22 0.81 -19.15
CA ILE A 407 -4.74 1.66 -20.24
C ILE A 407 -5.14 3.06 -19.78
N TRP A 408 -4.91 3.40 -18.51
CA TRP A 408 -5.44 4.65 -17.94
C TRP A 408 -4.84 5.90 -18.59
N VAL A 409 -3.53 5.88 -18.87
CA VAL A 409 -2.88 6.98 -19.61
C VAL A 409 -3.47 7.13 -21.02
N LYS A 410 -3.71 6.00 -21.70
CA LYS A 410 -4.38 6.00 -23.01
C LYS A 410 -5.79 6.60 -22.90
N PHE A 411 -6.59 6.13 -21.95
CA PHE A 411 -7.96 6.56 -21.69
C PHE A 411 -8.03 8.07 -21.38
N SER A 412 -7.16 8.55 -20.48
CA SER A 412 -7.12 9.96 -20.07
C SER A 412 -6.72 10.94 -21.17
N LYS A 413 -6.04 10.47 -22.22
CA LYS A 413 -5.69 11.27 -23.40
C LYS A 413 -6.82 11.36 -24.43
N MET A 414 -7.81 10.47 -24.38
CA MET A 414 -8.89 10.44 -25.37
C MET A 414 -9.69 11.75 -25.45
N PRO A 415 -10.12 12.40 -24.33
CA PRO A 415 -10.82 13.69 -24.39
C PRO A 415 -10.02 14.78 -25.11
N GLN A 416 -8.70 14.81 -24.90
CA GLN A 416 -7.81 15.78 -25.54
C GLN A 416 -7.82 15.61 -27.06
N ILE A 417 -7.75 14.37 -27.56
CA ILE A 417 -7.77 14.08 -29.00
C ILE A 417 -9.15 14.33 -29.60
N LEU A 418 -10.22 14.00 -28.86
CA LEU A 418 -11.60 14.24 -29.29
C LEU A 418 -11.95 15.74 -29.36
N LYS A 419 -11.33 16.59 -28.53
CA LYS A 419 -11.61 18.05 -28.54
C LYS A 419 -10.67 18.86 -29.45
N ALA A 420 -9.52 18.31 -29.82
CA ALA A 420 -8.51 19.01 -30.61
C ALA A 420 -9.00 19.39 -32.03
N GLN A 421 -8.46 20.41 -32.66
CA GLN A 421 -8.69 20.65 -34.09
C GLN A 421 -7.81 19.72 -34.96
N LEU A 422 -8.12 19.59 -36.25
CA LEU A 422 -7.41 18.65 -37.13
C LEU A 422 -5.89 18.89 -37.20
N LEU A 423 -5.47 20.16 -37.25
CA LEU A 423 -4.05 20.54 -37.20
C LEU A 423 -3.44 20.25 -35.82
N GLU A 424 -4.18 20.54 -34.75
CA GLU A 424 -3.74 20.28 -33.38
C GLU A 424 -3.53 18.79 -33.12
N ILE A 425 -4.36 17.89 -33.70
CA ILE A 425 -4.12 16.44 -33.62
C ILE A 425 -2.76 16.07 -34.22
N THR A 426 -2.39 16.70 -35.33
CA THR A 426 -1.12 16.44 -36.00
C THR A 426 0.06 16.93 -35.16
N ASP A 427 -0.08 18.10 -34.54
CA ASP A 427 0.94 18.66 -33.65
C ASP A 427 1.07 17.84 -32.36
N LEU A 428 -0.04 17.42 -31.76
CA LEU A 428 -0.07 16.53 -30.60
C LEU A 428 0.58 15.18 -30.91
N TRP A 429 0.28 14.59 -32.07
CA TRP A 429 0.93 13.36 -32.52
C TRP A 429 2.45 13.50 -32.66
N ARG A 430 2.96 14.67 -33.09
CA ARG A 430 4.40 14.90 -33.25
C ARG A 430 5.13 15.23 -31.94
N THR A 431 4.44 15.86 -30.98
CA THR A 431 5.09 16.48 -29.82
C THR A 431 4.82 15.77 -28.49
N ASP A 432 3.66 15.14 -28.32
CA ASP A 432 3.29 14.45 -27.09
C ASP A 432 3.84 13.02 -27.06
N LYS A 433 4.93 12.83 -26.30
CA LYS A 433 5.60 11.53 -26.15
C LYS A 433 4.69 10.46 -25.55
N LEU A 434 3.78 10.82 -24.63
CA LEU A 434 2.90 9.83 -23.99
C LEU A 434 1.84 9.35 -24.98
N LEU A 435 1.30 10.27 -25.78
CA LEU A 435 0.34 9.93 -26.83
C LEU A 435 0.94 8.97 -27.86
N LEU A 436 2.18 9.22 -28.29
CA LEU A 436 2.96 8.34 -29.18
C LEU A 436 3.22 6.94 -28.60
N GLN A 437 3.33 6.82 -27.27
CA GLN A 437 3.55 5.54 -26.60
C GLN A 437 2.26 4.75 -26.40
N CYS A 438 1.12 5.44 -26.26
CA CYS A 438 -0.16 4.85 -25.92
C CYS A 438 -1.06 4.49 -27.11
N TYR A 439 -0.89 5.16 -28.26
CA TYR A 439 -1.73 4.97 -29.44
C TYR A 439 -0.91 4.50 -30.65
N ALA A 440 -1.49 3.59 -31.43
CA ALA A 440 -0.96 3.23 -32.73
C ALA A 440 -1.39 4.25 -33.80
N CYS A 441 -0.60 4.38 -34.88
CA CYS A 441 -0.90 5.30 -35.99
C CYS A 441 -2.32 5.08 -36.56
N GLU A 442 -2.77 3.82 -36.68
CA GLU A 442 -4.10 3.52 -37.21
C GLU A 442 -5.23 3.96 -36.27
N GLU A 443 -5.03 3.89 -34.95
CA GLU A 443 -6.02 4.35 -33.99
C GLU A 443 -6.23 5.87 -34.10
N ILE A 444 -5.14 6.64 -34.24
CA ILE A 444 -5.24 8.09 -34.46
C ILE A 444 -5.92 8.40 -35.81
N ARG A 445 -5.62 7.64 -36.86
CA ARG A 445 -6.31 7.78 -38.16
C ARG A 445 -7.80 7.47 -38.04
N GLN A 446 -8.20 6.47 -37.25
CA GLN A 446 -9.60 6.17 -36.99
C GLN A 446 -10.30 7.32 -36.26
N ILE A 447 -9.66 7.95 -35.29
CA ILE A 447 -10.21 9.13 -34.60
C ILE A 447 -10.39 10.30 -35.58
N VAL A 448 -9.40 10.55 -36.46
CA VAL A 448 -9.51 11.58 -37.51
C VAL A 448 -10.67 11.28 -38.48
N LYS A 449 -10.86 10.01 -38.86
CA LYS A 449 -11.98 9.59 -39.73
C LYS A 449 -13.34 9.74 -39.02
N LEU A 450 -13.42 9.40 -37.74
CA LEU A 450 -14.61 9.53 -36.90
C LEU A 450 -15.02 11.01 -36.74
N ARG A 451 -14.06 11.92 -36.60
CA ARG A 451 -14.34 13.32 -36.29
C ARG A 451 -14.57 14.21 -37.51
N PHE A 452 -13.78 14.00 -38.56
CA PHE A 452 -13.76 14.92 -39.69
C PHE A 452 -14.39 14.26 -40.93
N PRO A 453 -15.31 14.97 -41.62
CA PRO A 453 -15.91 14.47 -42.85
C PRO A 453 -14.87 14.25 -43.95
N ASP A 454 -15.24 13.44 -44.94
CA ASP A 454 -14.39 13.14 -46.10
C ASP A 454 -14.10 14.39 -46.93
N ASP A 455 -12.91 14.96 -46.77
CA ASP A 455 -12.42 16.05 -47.62
C ASP A 455 -10.94 15.88 -48.03
N LYS A 456 -10.49 16.76 -48.94
CA LYS A 456 -9.09 16.75 -49.43
C LYS A 456 -8.08 17.06 -48.34
N TYR A 457 -8.47 17.81 -47.32
CA TYR A 457 -7.59 18.30 -46.27
C TYR A 457 -7.33 17.20 -45.23
N ARG A 458 -8.38 16.47 -44.81
CA ARG A 458 -8.32 15.25 -44.02
C ARG A 458 -7.44 14.18 -44.69
N LEU A 459 -7.58 13.97 -46.00
CA LEU A 459 -6.75 13.01 -46.74
C LEU A 459 -5.26 13.38 -46.71
N LYS A 460 -4.92 14.67 -46.70
CA LYS A 460 -3.53 15.14 -46.56
C LYS A 460 -3.01 14.81 -45.16
N ILE A 461 -3.77 15.15 -44.12
CA ILE A 461 -3.37 14.91 -42.72
C ILE A 461 -3.23 13.42 -42.41
N LEU A 462 -4.15 12.58 -42.90
CA LEU A 462 -4.05 11.12 -42.74
C LEU A 462 -2.77 10.52 -43.33
N LYS A 463 -2.18 11.15 -44.36
CA LYS A 463 -0.88 10.75 -44.92
C LYS A 463 0.30 11.23 -44.08
N GLU A 464 0.16 12.34 -43.37
CA GLU A 464 1.19 12.89 -42.48
C GLU A 464 1.30 12.12 -41.15
N ILE A 465 0.23 11.44 -40.74
CA ILE A 465 0.22 10.51 -39.61
C ILE A 465 0.69 9.14 -40.12
N GLN A 466 2.00 8.92 -40.17
CA GLN A 466 2.65 7.66 -40.58
C GLN A 466 3.51 7.07 -39.46
#